data_AF-A0A6N7WDL0-F1
#
_entry.id   AF-A0A6N7WDL0-F1
#
_cell.length_a   1.000
_cell.length_b   1.000
_cell.length_c   1.000
_cell.angle_alpha   90.00
_cell.angle_beta   90.00
_cell.angle_gamma   90.00
#
_symmetry.space_group_name_H-M   'P 1'
#
loop_
_entity.id
_entity.type
_entity.pdbx_description
1 polymer ?
#
loop_
_entity_poly.entity_id
_entity_poly.type
_entity_poly.pdbx_seq_one_letter_code
_entity_poly.pdbx_strand_id
1 'polypeptide(L)'
;MLHNKKQNWKPFDMNKKPVKQYPFLVPLIWGASWLMTRRFRLKIEKENMEHIRPPYLVLSTHQGFSDYYIAPLVLFPHRANYVSDMEGFAAFGEWLYRSIGCIGKRRYVSDVAVVKNIYYALHNKKQIVAVFPESRHSNVGTTSRIPGNMGKLAKLMKAPVVTLSVHGSYLAGPFWDEEHIRTVPMEARLTCIYTAQELERAGDEEVQQKIEEKLQYDEYRWQKEKGIAIRYKNRAEGLHMALYQCRACKTSFRMESCGCVLRCSACGKEWEMDEYGQLLRGEETQRIPDWYEWQRRNVEEEILRGEYRCDLSVRLWEAVTFPHFLAAREM
;
A
#
# COMPACT_ATOMS: atom_id res chain seq x y z
N MET A 1 -14.39 1.40 22.25
CA MET A 1 -14.60 -0.07 22.45
C MET A 1 -15.59 -0.68 21.44
N LEU A 2 -15.21 -1.75 20.71
CA LEU A 2 -16.09 -2.47 19.77
C LEU A 2 -17.06 -3.40 20.52
N HIS A 3 -18.34 -3.02 20.61
CA HIS A 3 -19.39 -3.87 21.18
C HIS A 3 -20.06 -4.69 20.07
N ASN A 4 -19.70 -5.98 19.98
CA ASN A 4 -20.44 -6.92 19.16
C ASN A 4 -21.80 -7.22 19.82
N LYS A 5 -22.84 -6.47 19.46
CA LYS A 5 -24.20 -6.67 20.01
C LYS A 5 -24.82 -8.03 19.65
N LYS A 6 -24.24 -8.79 18.71
CA LYS A 6 -24.67 -10.14 18.35
C LYS A 6 -23.44 -11.04 18.23
N GLN A 7 -23.29 -11.98 19.17
CA GLN A 7 -22.27 -13.04 19.17
C GLN A 7 -22.39 -13.96 17.94
N ASN A 8 -22.13 -13.45 16.74
CA ASN A 8 -22.03 -14.25 15.54
C ASN A 8 -20.57 -14.64 15.34
N TRP A 9 -20.20 -15.80 15.88
CA TRP A 9 -18.85 -16.37 15.83
C TRP A 9 -18.51 -17.05 14.50
N LYS A 10 -19.28 -16.79 13.44
CA LYS A 10 -19.03 -17.42 12.14
C LYS A 10 -17.71 -16.87 11.56
N PRO A 11 -16.71 -17.74 11.27
CA PRO A 11 -15.50 -17.32 10.62
C PRO A 11 -15.79 -16.72 9.25
N PHE A 12 -14.99 -15.72 8.86
CA PHE A 12 -15.13 -15.13 7.54
C PHE A 12 -14.87 -16.16 6.44
N ASP A 13 -15.80 -16.26 5.49
CA ASP A 13 -15.72 -17.22 4.39
C ASP A 13 -14.75 -16.75 3.30
N MET A 14 -13.51 -17.21 3.40
CA MET A 14 -12.46 -16.97 2.40
C MET A 14 -12.74 -17.67 1.06
N ASN A 15 -13.57 -18.73 1.05
CA ASN A 15 -13.86 -19.52 -0.14
C ASN A 15 -15.02 -18.96 -0.98
N LYS A 16 -15.80 -18.03 -0.41
CA LYS A 16 -16.88 -17.36 -1.12
C LYS A 16 -16.35 -16.65 -2.36
N LYS A 17 -16.88 -17.07 -3.50
CA LYS A 17 -16.43 -16.65 -4.83
C LYS A 17 -16.62 -15.15 -5.04
N PRO A 18 -15.65 -14.47 -5.71
CA PRO A 18 -15.81 -13.07 -6.04
C PRO A 18 -16.93 -12.84 -7.03
N VAL A 19 -17.56 -11.68 -6.91
CA VAL A 19 -18.60 -11.20 -7.81
C VAL A 19 -18.05 -10.04 -8.64
N LYS A 20 -18.69 -9.78 -9.79
CA LYS A 20 -18.43 -8.56 -10.55
C LYS A 20 -18.93 -7.37 -9.76
N GLN A 21 -18.26 -6.23 -9.89
CA GLN A 21 -18.77 -4.98 -9.33
C GLN A 21 -20.18 -4.72 -9.86
N TYR A 22 -21.09 -4.37 -8.95
CA TYR A 22 -22.48 -4.15 -9.31
C TYR A 22 -22.62 -2.96 -10.27
N PRO A 23 -23.31 -3.10 -11.41
CA PRO A 23 -23.34 -2.08 -12.45
C PRO A 23 -23.70 -0.67 -11.99
N PHE A 24 -24.62 -0.56 -11.04
CA PHE A 24 -25.08 0.74 -10.51
C PHE A 24 -24.07 1.40 -9.55
N LEU A 25 -23.16 0.63 -8.94
CA LEU A 25 -22.09 1.17 -8.08
C LEU A 25 -20.91 1.70 -8.88
N VAL A 26 -20.69 1.19 -10.10
CA VAL A 26 -19.49 1.51 -10.88
C VAL A 26 -19.40 2.99 -11.28
N PRO A 27 -20.46 3.64 -11.82
CA PRO A 27 -20.43 5.08 -12.08
C PRO A 27 -20.18 5.90 -10.81
N LEU A 28 -20.71 5.47 -9.66
CA LEU A 28 -20.48 6.13 -8.37
C LEU A 28 -19.02 6.01 -7.95
N ILE A 29 -18.41 4.83 -8.09
CA ILE A 29 -16.99 4.60 -7.80
C ILE A 29 -16.13 5.50 -8.68
N TRP A 30 -16.38 5.54 -9.99
CA TRP A 30 -15.61 6.39 -10.91
C TRP A 30 -15.79 7.88 -10.63
N GLY A 31 -17.03 8.33 -10.41
CA GLY A 31 -17.33 9.74 -10.09
C GLY A 31 -16.71 10.19 -8.77
N ALA A 32 -16.83 9.37 -7.72
CA ALA A 32 -16.21 9.63 -6.43
C ALA A 32 -14.68 9.62 -6.54
N SER A 33 -14.10 8.64 -7.25
CA SER A 33 -12.66 8.57 -7.47
C SER A 33 -12.14 9.82 -8.19
N TRP A 34 -12.82 10.23 -9.26
CA TRP A 34 -12.47 11.44 -10.01
C TRP A 34 -12.49 12.68 -9.12
N LEU A 35 -13.55 12.85 -8.33
CA LEU A 35 -13.69 13.97 -7.39
C LEU A 35 -12.57 13.98 -6.34
N MET A 36 -12.28 12.82 -5.75
CA MET A 36 -11.22 12.67 -4.73
C MET A 36 -9.82 12.94 -5.31
N THR A 37 -9.58 12.58 -6.57
CA THR A 37 -8.28 12.80 -7.24
C THR A 37 -8.11 14.20 -7.85
N ARG A 38 -9.19 14.98 -7.98
CA ARG A 38 -9.18 16.27 -8.68
C ARG A 38 -8.19 17.26 -8.08
N ARG A 39 -8.11 17.33 -6.75
CA ARG A 39 -7.16 18.24 -6.06
C ARG A 39 -5.69 17.87 -6.30
N PHE A 40 -5.42 16.60 -6.62
CA PHE A 40 -4.07 16.07 -6.85
C PHE A 40 -3.63 16.11 -8.31
N ARG A 41 -4.43 16.68 -9.22
CA ARG A 41 -4.08 16.82 -10.64
C ARG A 41 -3.53 15.51 -11.25
N LEU A 42 -4.18 14.39 -10.93
CA LEU A 42 -3.76 13.05 -11.32
C LEU A 42 -3.51 12.98 -12.84
N LYS A 43 -2.30 12.57 -13.23
CA LYS A 43 -1.95 12.22 -14.61
C LYS A 43 -1.94 10.70 -14.76
N ILE A 44 -2.61 10.20 -15.80
CA ILE A 44 -2.68 8.77 -16.09
C ILE A 44 -1.97 8.51 -17.41
N GLU A 45 -0.95 7.67 -17.37
CA GLU A 45 -0.22 7.18 -18.54
C GLU A 45 -0.50 5.69 -18.71
N LYS A 46 -0.73 5.25 -19.95
CA LYS A 46 -0.89 3.84 -20.30
C LYS A 46 0.17 3.48 -21.34
N GLU A 47 0.93 2.43 -21.07
CA GLU A 47 2.06 2.00 -21.90
C GLU A 47 1.86 0.53 -22.28
N ASN A 48 1.96 0.20 -23.57
CA ASN A 48 1.74 -1.14 -24.10
C ASN A 48 0.35 -1.71 -23.77
N MET A 49 -0.66 -0.85 -23.62
CA MET A 49 -2.03 -1.24 -23.23
C MET A 49 -3.02 -1.23 -24.41
N GLU A 50 -2.59 -0.81 -25.61
CA GLU A 50 -3.43 -0.57 -26.78
C GLU A 50 -4.17 -1.84 -27.23
N HIS A 51 -3.51 -2.99 -27.10
CA HIS A 51 -4.05 -4.30 -27.50
C HIS A 51 -4.48 -5.18 -26.31
N ILE A 52 -4.35 -4.67 -25.08
CA ILE A 52 -4.64 -5.44 -23.87
C ILE A 52 -6.07 -5.19 -23.43
N ARG A 53 -6.89 -6.24 -23.47
CA ARG A 53 -8.28 -6.22 -23.00
C ARG A 53 -8.45 -7.15 -21.80
N PRO A 54 -9.41 -6.86 -20.88
CA PRO A 54 -9.71 -7.77 -19.79
C PRO A 54 -10.06 -9.19 -20.29
N PRO A 55 -9.69 -10.25 -19.54
CA PRO A 55 -9.08 -10.22 -18.21
C PRO A 55 -7.56 -10.08 -18.23
N TYR A 56 -7.01 -9.39 -17.24
CA TYR A 56 -5.56 -9.32 -16.97
C TYR A 56 -5.32 -9.12 -15.46
N LEU A 57 -4.14 -9.53 -15.01
CA LEU A 57 -3.68 -9.35 -13.63
C LEU A 57 -2.95 -8.01 -13.52
N VAL A 58 -3.37 -7.18 -12.57
CA VAL A 58 -2.70 -5.91 -12.23
C VAL A 58 -1.92 -6.09 -10.94
N LEU A 59 -0.63 -5.80 -10.96
CA LEU A 59 0.23 -5.72 -9.79
C LEU A 59 0.56 -4.25 -9.53
N SER A 60 0.20 -3.72 -8.37
CA SER A 60 0.30 -2.29 -8.09
C SER A 60 1.27 -2.01 -6.93
N THR A 61 1.97 -0.88 -7.01
CA THR A 61 2.61 -0.27 -5.84
C THR A 61 1.56 0.06 -4.79
N HIS A 62 1.92 -0.01 -3.50
CA HIS A 62 1.02 0.34 -2.41
C HIS A 62 1.62 1.40 -1.49
N GLN A 63 1.34 2.66 -1.81
CA GLN A 63 1.98 3.82 -1.23
C GLN A 63 1.13 4.48 -0.15
N GLY A 64 -0.18 4.58 -0.36
CA GLY A 64 -1.08 5.26 0.55
C GLY A 64 -2.54 5.16 0.12
N PHE A 65 -3.43 5.79 0.89
CA PHE A 65 -4.87 5.63 0.73
C PHE A 65 -5.42 6.08 -0.63
N SER A 66 -4.73 7.00 -1.31
CA SER A 66 -5.15 7.50 -2.63
C SER A 66 -5.11 6.43 -3.72
N ASP A 67 -4.34 5.35 -3.53
CA ASP A 67 -4.24 4.22 -4.46
C ASP A 67 -5.61 3.60 -4.75
N TYR A 68 -6.50 3.57 -3.76
CA TYR A 68 -7.85 3.02 -3.87
C TYR A 68 -8.76 3.82 -4.81
N TYR A 69 -8.49 5.11 -5.01
CA TYR A 69 -9.22 5.97 -5.94
C TYR A 69 -8.53 6.07 -7.30
N ILE A 70 -7.20 5.96 -7.33
CA ILE A 70 -6.42 5.99 -8.57
C ILE A 70 -6.71 4.73 -9.40
N ALA A 71 -6.71 3.54 -8.77
CA ALA A 71 -6.87 2.29 -9.52
C ALA A 71 -8.19 2.20 -10.33
N PRO A 72 -9.39 2.56 -9.78
CA PRO A 72 -10.61 2.60 -10.59
C PRO A 72 -10.56 3.55 -11.79
N LEU A 73 -9.87 4.69 -11.69
CA LEU A 73 -9.75 5.66 -12.79
C LEU A 73 -8.78 5.19 -13.85
N VAL A 74 -7.65 4.61 -13.45
CA VAL A 74 -6.64 4.06 -14.36
C VAL A 74 -7.24 2.91 -15.18
N LEU A 75 -8.06 2.08 -14.55
CA LEU A 75 -8.69 0.91 -15.19
C LEU A 75 -9.96 1.26 -15.97
N PHE A 76 -10.46 2.50 -15.90
CA PHE A 76 -11.59 2.96 -16.71
C PHE A 76 -11.35 2.69 -18.22
N PRO A 77 -12.38 2.23 -18.98
CA PRO A 77 -13.79 2.03 -18.60
C PRO A 77 -14.11 0.62 -18.08
N HIS A 78 -13.11 -0.13 -17.61
CA HIS A 78 -13.28 -1.51 -17.16
C HIS A 78 -13.46 -1.62 -15.65
N ARG A 79 -14.14 -2.68 -15.24
CA ARG A 79 -14.35 -3.06 -13.85
C ARG A 79 -13.24 -4.00 -13.39
N ALA A 80 -12.92 -3.93 -12.11
CA ALA A 80 -11.89 -4.76 -11.52
C ALA A 80 -12.35 -5.37 -10.18
N ASN A 81 -11.74 -6.51 -9.87
CA ASN A 81 -11.73 -7.09 -8.54
C ASN A 81 -10.44 -6.67 -7.83
N TYR A 82 -10.51 -6.42 -6.52
CA TYR A 82 -9.36 -5.95 -5.74
C TYR A 82 -9.08 -6.95 -4.63
N VAL A 83 -7.84 -7.44 -4.54
CA VAL A 83 -7.42 -8.22 -3.39
C VAL A 83 -7.17 -7.26 -2.24
N SER A 84 -7.96 -7.40 -1.17
CA SER A 84 -7.95 -6.50 -0.03
C SER A 84 -7.88 -7.27 1.27
N ASP A 85 -7.27 -6.65 2.27
CA ASP A 85 -7.13 -7.22 3.59
C ASP A 85 -8.47 -7.27 4.36
N MET A 86 -8.53 -8.16 5.36
CA MET A 86 -9.68 -8.38 6.22
C MET A 86 -10.15 -7.13 6.96
N GLU A 87 -9.26 -6.16 7.23
CA GLU A 87 -9.63 -4.88 7.83
C GLU A 87 -10.66 -4.11 7.00
N GLY A 88 -10.56 -4.15 5.66
CA GLY A 88 -11.56 -3.53 4.78
C GLY A 88 -12.93 -4.20 4.88
N PHE A 89 -12.96 -5.54 5.03
CA PHE A 89 -14.20 -6.30 5.24
C PHE A 89 -14.83 -6.02 6.59
N ALA A 90 -14.01 -5.76 7.63
CA ALA A 90 -14.52 -5.30 8.91
C ALA A 90 -15.15 -3.91 8.75
N ALA A 91 -14.40 -2.94 8.21
CA ALA A 91 -14.82 -1.54 8.08
C ALA A 91 -16.12 -1.34 7.27
N PHE A 92 -16.21 -1.95 6.08
CA PHE A 92 -17.31 -1.69 5.14
C PHE A 92 -18.40 -2.77 5.16
N GLY A 93 -18.19 -3.86 5.90
CA GLY A 93 -19.08 -5.01 5.95
C GLY A 93 -18.97 -5.91 4.71
N GLU A 94 -19.20 -7.21 4.90
CA GLU A 94 -18.94 -8.21 3.85
C GLU A 94 -19.76 -7.97 2.57
N TRP A 95 -21.05 -7.68 2.70
CA TRP A 95 -21.93 -7.55 1.54
C TRP A 95 -21.51 -6.40 0.61
N LEU A 96 -21.31 -5.21 1.17
CA LEU A 96 -20.94 -4.03 0.38
C LEU A 96 -19.54 -4.20 -0.22
N TYR A 97 -18.58 -4.65 0.59
CA TYR A 97 -17.18 -4.77 0.16
C TYR A 97 -17.02 -5.83 -0.95
N ARG A 98 -17.76 -6.95 -0.89
CA ARG A 98 -17.84 -7.89 -2.01
C ARG A 98 -18.53 -7.31 -3.23
N SER A 99 -19.59 -6.52 -3.04
CA SER A 99 -20.37 -5.92 -4.14
C SER A 99 -19.57 -4.90 -4.96
N ILE A 100 -18.54 -4.28 -4.36
CA ILE A 100 -17.57 -3.43 -5.06
C ILE A 100 -16.35 -4.21 -5.59
N GLY A 101 -16.38 -5.55 -5.53
CA GLY A 101 -15.40 -6.42 -6.18
C GLY A 101 -14.23 -6.89 -5.29
N CYS A 102 -14.27 -6.68 -3.98
CA CYS A 102 -13.15 -7.07 -3.11
C CYS A 102 -13.07 -8.60 -2.89
N ILE A 103 -11.84 -9.12 -2.93
CA ILE A 103 -11.45 -10.48 -2.56
C ILE A 103 -10.71 -10.39 -1.23
N GLY A 104 -11.22 -11.06 -0.19
CA GLY A 104 -10.59 -11.07 1.13
C GLY A 104 -9.28 -11.83 1.13
N LYS A 105 -8.26 -11.23 1.77
CA LYS A 105 -6.93 -11.79 2.01
C LYS A 105 -6.57 -11.53 3.48
N ARG A 106 -5.80 -12.45 4.09
CA ARG A 106 -5.14 -12.22 5.38
C ARG A 106 -3.71 -11.72 5.15
N ARG A 107 -3.26 -10.71 5.91
CA ARG A 107 -1.86 -10.24 5.83
C ARG A 107 -0.88 -11.35 6.19
N TYR A 108 0.24 -11.39 5.48
CA TYR A 108 1.40 -12.26 5.74
C TYR A 108 1.16 -13.78 5.73
N VAL A 109 -0.04 -14.23 5.34
CA VAL A 109 -0.37 -15.65 5.19
C VAL A 109 -0.51 -15.99 3.71
N SER A 110 0.10 -17.11 3.31
CA SER A 110 -0.13 -17.72 2.00
C SER A 110 -1.50 -18.40 2.01
N ASP A 111 -2.43 -17.88 1.23
CA ASP A 111 -3.81 -18.36 1.22
C ASP A 111 -4.20 -18.86 -0.18
N VAL A 112 -4.35 -20.19 -0.28
CA VAL A 112 -4.77 -20.87 -1.51
C VAL A 112 -6.17 -20.44 -1.94
N ALA A 113 -7.06 -20.07 -1.01
CA ALA A 113 -8.39 -19.59 -1.34
C ALA A 113 -8.33 -18.27 -2.12
N VAL A 114 -7.41 -17.37 -1.75
CA VAL A 114 -7.16 -16.11 -2.49
C VAL A 114 -6.71 -16.41 -3.91
N VAL A 115 -5.73 -17.29 -4.10
CA VAL A 115 -5.23 -17.69 -5.42
C VAL A 115 -6.37 -18.27 -6.29
N LYS A 116 -7.19 -19.16 -5.72
CA LYS A 116 -8.37 -19.73 -6.40
C LYS A 116 -9.40 -18.66 -6.78
N ASN A 117 -9.58 -17.65 -5.93
CA ASN A 117 -10.53 -16.55 -6.20
C ASN A 117 -10.02 -15.58 -7.27
N ILE A 118 -8.72 -15.27 -7.29
CA ILE A 118 -8.08 -14.49 -8.38
C ILE A 118 -8.28 -15.24 -9.71
N TYR A 119 -7.94 -16.53 -9.74
CA TYR A 119 -8.11 -17.36 -10.93
C TYR A 119 -9.57 -17.39 -11.42
N TYR A 120 -10.53 -17.57 -10.51
CA TYR A 120 -11.95 -17.54 -10.83
C TYR A 120 -12.42 -16.18 -11.38
N ALA A 121 -11.95 -15.07 -10.80
CA ALA A 121 -12.30 -13.72 -11.29
C ALA A 121 -11.76 -13.47 -12.71
N LEU A 122 -10.52 -13.87 -12.99
CA LEU A 122 -9.90 -13.78 -14.31
C LEU A 122 -10.62 -14.68 -15.33
N HIS A 123 -10.76 -15.97 -15.04
CA HIS A 123 -11.18 -16.96 -16.03
C HIS A 123 -12.69 -17.17 -16.14
N ASN A 124 -13.41 -17.17 -15.02
CA ASN A 124 -14.87 -17.40 -15.01
C ASN A 124 -15.65 -16.08 -15.11
N LYS A 125 -15.18 -15.01 -14.46
CA LYS A 125 -15.86 -13.71 -14.51
C LYS A 125 -15.32 -12.80 -15.61
N LYS A 126 -14.16 -13.09 -16.21
CA LYS A 126 -13.52 -12.24 -17.23
C LYS A 126 -13.35 -10.80 -16.72
N GLN A 127 -12.83 -10.66 -15.50
CA GLN A 127 -12.57 -9.38 -14.85
C GLN A 127 -11.07 -9.12 -14.73
N ILE A 128 -10.71 -7.85 -14.59
CA ILE A 128 -9.37 -7.45 -14.14
C ILE A 128 -9.26 -7.82 -12.67
N VAL A 129 -8.09 -8.28 -12.21
CA VAL A 129 -7.82 -8.45 -10.78
C VAL A 129 -6.59 -7.64 -10.39
N ALA A 130 -6.76 -6.70 -9.47
CA ALA A 130 -5.67 -5.90 -8.92
C ALA A 130 -5.19 -6.47 -7.59
N VAL A 131 -3.87 -6.60 -7.47
CA VAL A 131 -3.16 -7.10 -6.29
C VAL A 131 -2.07 -6.09 -5.92
N PHE A 132 -1.94 -5.83 -4.62
CA PHE A 132 -0.90 -4.98 -4.04
C PHE A 132 0.12 -5.87 -3.34
N PRO A 133 1.25 -6.25 -3.99
CA PRO A 133 2.15 -7.28 -3.46
C PRO A 133 2.78 -6.92 -2.12
N GLU A 134 3.04 -5.62 -1.88
CA GLU A 134 3.61 -5.09 -0.62
C GLU A 134 2.72 -5.37 0.61
N SER A 135 1.43 -5.69 0.40
CA SER A 135 0.44 -6.08 1.43
C SER A 135 0.18 -5.05 2.54
N ARG A 136 0.77 -3.86 2.44
CA ARG A 136 0.55 -2.68 3.31
C ARG A 136 1.05 -1.40 2.62
N HIS A 137 0.66 -0.24 3.13
CA HIS A 137 1.23 1.05 2.73
C HIS A 137 2.73 1.13 3.03
N SER A 138 3.45 1.94 2.23
CA SER A 138 4.86 2.23 2.45
C SER A 138 5.07 3.00 3.76
N ASN A 139 6.01 2.54 4.60
CA ASN A 139 6.31 3.26 5.86
C ASN A 139 7.04 4.57 5.61
N VAL A 140 7.89 4.60 4.59
CA VAL A 140 8.87 5.66 4.35
C VAL A 140 9.02 5.99 2.85
N GLY A 141 7.96 5.84 2.07
CA GLY A 141 7.92 6.31 0.68
C GLY A 141 8.87 5.57 -0.26
N THR A 142 9.30 4.37 0.09
CA THR A 142 10.14 3.50 -0.74
C THR A 142 9.53 2.10 -0.77
N THR A 143 9.84 1.36 -1.83
CA THR A 143 9.32 0.00 -2.03
C THR A 143 9.68 -0.92 -0.88
N SER A 144 8.66 -1.54 -0.29
CA SER A 144 8.85 -2.63 0.68
C SER A 144 9.19 -3.94 -0.03
N ARG A 145 9.64 -4.95 0.72
CA ARG A 145 9.93 -6.27 0.18
C ARG A 145 8.73 -6.84 -0.59
N ILE A 146 8.92 -7.08 -1.88
CA ILE A 146 7.95 -7.78 -2.74
C ILE A 146 8.11 -9.30 -2.47
N PRO A 147 7.01 -10.06 -2.29
CA PRO A 147 7.12 -11.50 -2.11
C PRO A 147 7.75 -12.21 -3.33
N GLY A 148 8.71 -13.12 -3.08
CA GLY A 148 9.43 -13.87 -4.12
C GLY A 148 8.60 -14.94 -4.86
N ASN A 149 7.27 -14.91 -4.74
CA ASN A 149 6.35 -15.83 -5.41
C ASN A 149 5.39 -15.14 -6.39
N MET A 150 5.59 -13.86 -6.68
CA MET A 150 4.77 -13.09 -7.62
C MET A 150 4.95 -13.59 -9.06
N GLY A 151 6.16 -13.96 -9.49
CA GLY A 151 6.39 -14.54 -10.82
C GLY A 151 5.64 -15.86 -11.02
N LYS A 152 5.67 -16.74 -10.02
CA LYS A 152 4.91 -18.00 -10.00
C LYS A 152 3.40 -17.75 -10.04
N LEU A 153 2.91 -16.80 -9.23
CA LEU A 153 1.51 -16.41 -9.22
C LEU A 153 1.06 -15.90 -10.60
N ALA A 154 1.84 -14.99 -11.20
CA ALA A 154 1.56 -14.41 -12.50
C ALA A 154 1.41 -15.49 -13.58
N LYS A 155 2.37 -16.41 -13.68
CA LYS A 155 2.31 -17.52 -14.65
C LYS A 155 1.14 -18.47 -14.40
N LEU A 156 0.85 -18.78 -13.14
CA LEU A 156 -0.32 -19.60 -12.77
C LEU A 156 -1.64 -18.97 -13.25
N MET A 157 -1.73 -17.64 -13.28
CA MET A 157 -2.93 -16.93 -13.71
C MET A 157 -3.20 -17.04 -15.22
N LYS A 158 -2.22 -17.39 -16.05
CA LYS A 158 -2.39 -17.55 -17.52
C LYS A 158 -3.15 -16.38 -18.17
N ALA A 159 -2.82 -15.16 -17.74
CA ALA A 159 -3.42 -13.92 -18.21
C ALA A 159 -2.32 -12.87 -18.39
N PRO A 160 -2.53 -11.82 -19.19
CA PRO A 160 -1.57 -10.72 -19.28
C PRO A 160 -1.28 -10.13 -17.90
N VAL A 161 -0.04 -9.71 -17.70
CA VAL A 161 0.44 -9.10 -16.45
C VAL A 161 0.72 -7.63 -16.72
N VAL A 162 0.06 -6.79 -15.94
CA VAL A 162 0.10 -5.35 -16.03
C VAL A 162 0.59 -4.81 -14.69
N THR A 163 1.48 -3.84 -14.70
CA THR A 163 1.92 -3.14 -13.49
C THR A 163 1.27 -1.77 -13.39
N LEU A 164 0.88 -1.38 -12.19
CA LEU A 164 0.42 -0.03 -11.87
C LEU A 164 1.44 0.62 -10.92
N SER A 165 2.23 1.54 -11.44
CA SER A 165 3.13 2.36 -10.64
C SER A 165 2.46 3.70 -10.34
N VAL A 166 2.37 4.05 -9.06
CA VAL A 166 1.79 5.31 -8.59
C VAL A 166 2.90 6.15 -7.96
N HIS A 167 2.85 7.46 -8.20
CA HIS A 167 3.67 8.47 -7.52
C HIS A 167 2.79 9.57 -6.93
N GLY A 168 3.24 10.16 -5.82
CA GLY A 168 2.59 11.24 -5.10
C GLY A 168 1.56 10.79 -4.07
N SER A 169 1.16 9.51 -4.10
CA SER A 169 0.18 8.94 -3.16
C SER A 169 0.71 8.94 -1.73
N TYR A 170 1.94 8.45 -1.52
CA TYR A 170 2.60 8.48 -0.21
C TYR A 170 2.92 9.91 0.24
N LEU A 171 3.40 10.78 -0.66
CA LEU A 171 3.73 12.16 -0.29
C LEU A 171 2.50 12.97 0.15
N ALA A 172 1.33 12.67 -0.42
CA ALA A 172 0.06 13.28 -0.05
C ALA A 172 -0.41 12.84 1.33
N GLY A 173 -0.27 11.56 1.68
CA GLY A 173 -0.67 11.02 2.98
C GLY A 173 0.28 9.91 3.39
N PRO A 174 1.44 10.26 3.98
CA PRO A 174 2.42 9.24 4.36
C PRO A 174 1.86 8.44 5.53
N PHE A 175 2.31 7.19 5.68
CA PHE A 175 1.77 6.27 6.69
C PHE A 175 1.83 6.81 8.14
N TRP A 176 2.82 7.66 8.44
CA TRP A 176 2.98 8.28 9.76
C TRP A 176 2.14 9.56 9.95
N ASP A 177 1.42 10.03 8.92
CA ASP A 177 0.53 11.21 8.95
C ASP A 177 -0.63 11.03 7.96
N GLU A 178 -1.43 9.98 8.15
CA GLU A 178 -2.59 9.67 7.28
C GLU A 178 -3.79 10.62 7.52
N GLU A 179 -3.81 11.34 8.65
CA GLU A 179 -4.91 12.24 9.00
C GLU A 179 -4.85 13.58 8.27
N HIS A 180 -3.64 14.06 7.92
CA HIS A 180 -3.43 15.36 7.30
C HIS A 180 -3.00 15.24 5.84
N ILE A 181 -3.99 15.02 4.97
CA ILE A 181 -3.73 14.83 3.54
C ILE A 181 -3.28 16.14 2.87
N ARG A 182 -2.06 16.12 2.33
CA ARG A 182 -1.37 17.22 1.65
C ARG A 182 -1.70 17.23 0.16
N THR A 183 -1.75 18.41 -0.44
CA THR A 183 -2.00 18.55 -1.88
C THR A 183 -0.71 18.34 -2.67
N VAL A 184 -0.54 17.15 -3.22
CA VAL A 184 0.63 16.74 -4.02
C VAL A 184 0.15 16.30 -5.41
N PRO A 185 0.82 16.68 -6.51
CA PRO A 185 0.50 16.13 -7.82
C PRO A 185 0.70 14.60 -7.83
N MET A 186 -0.16 13.86 -8.53
CA MET A 186 -0.05 12.41 -8.64
C MET A 186 0.17 11.97 -10.10
N GLU A 187 1.02 10.97 -10.29
CA GLU A 187 1.26 10.31 -11.58
C GLU A 187 0.98 8.82 -11.43
N ALA A 188 0.20 8.24 -12.35
CA ALA A 188 -0.11 6.82 -12.37
C ALA A 188 0.21 6.25 -13.75
N ARG A 189 1.08 5.24 -13.79
CA ARG A 189 1.48 4.56 -15.02
C ARG A 189 1.03 3.11 -15.01
N LEU A 190 0.19 2.77 -15.99
CA LEU A 190 -0.29 1.41 -16.23
C LEU A 190 0.48 0.81 -17.41
N THR A 191 1.34 -0.16 -17.16
CA THR A 191 2.21 -0.77 -18.19
C THR A 191 1.91 -2.25 -18.32
N CYS A 192 1.63 -2.73 -19.55
CA CYS A 192 1.65 -4.16 -19.80
C CYS A 192 3.10 -4.64 -19.86
N ILE A 193 3.47 -5.54 -18.94
CA ILE A 193 4.85 -6.06 -18.86
C ILE A 193 4.99 -7.43 -19.51
N TYR A 194 3.89 -8.20 -19.60
CA TYR A 194 3.83 -9.45 -20.34
C TYR A 194 2.42 -9.68 -20.88
N THR A 195 2.31 -10.00 -22.16
CA THR A 195 1.12 -10.66 -22.71
C THR A 195 1.02 -12.10 -22.20
N ALA A 196 -0.16 -12.73 -22.35
CA ALA A 196 -0.32 -14.13 -21.95
C ALA A 196 0.64 -15.08 -22.69
N GLN A 197 0.93 -14.80 -23.97
CA GLN A 197 1.83 -15.62 -24.80
C GLN A 197 3.30 -15.43 -24.40
N GLU A 198 3.74 -14.20 -24.12
CA GLU A 198 5.10 -13.93 -23.64
C GLU A 198 5.30 -14.54 -22.24
N LEU A 199 4.31 -14.43 -21.37
CA LEU A 199 4.35 -14.98 -20.01
C LEU A 199 4.49 -16.50 -19.99
N GLU A 200 3.89 -17.20 -20.96
CA GLU A 200 4.02 -18.66 -21.10
C GLU A 200 5.45 -19.07 -21.45
N ARG A 201 6.17 -18.24 -22.21
CA ARG A 201 7.55 -18.48 -22.66
C ARG A 201 8.61 -18.03 -21.65
N ALA A 202 8.29 -17.02 -20.82
CA ALA A 202 9.22 -16.45 -19.85
C ALA A 202 9.51 -17.39 -18.66
N GLY A 203 10.69 -17.26 -18.06
CA GLY A 203 11.05 -17.99 -16.83
C GLY A 203 10.36 -17.40 -15.58
N ASP A 204 10.08 -18.23 -14.56
CA ASP A 204 9.42 -17.75 -13.32
C ASP A 204 10.24 -16.66 -12.61
N GLU A 205 11.56 -16.80 -12.59
CA GLU A 205 12.50 -15.85 -11.97
C GLU A 205 12.64 -14.56 -12.78
N GLU A 206 12.66 -14.66 -14.11
CA GLU A 206 12.68 -13.52 -15.01
C GLU A 206 11.43 -12.65 -14.81
N VAL A 207 10.25 -13.30 -14.75
CA VAL A 207 8.99 -12.61 -14.48
C VAL A 207 9.01 -11.96 -13.10
N GLN A 208 9.53 -12.64 -12.08
CA GLN A 208 9.68 -12.07 -10.73
C GLN A 208 10.55 -10.81 -10.76
N GLN A 209 11.73 -10.86 -11.38
CA GLN A 209 12.66 -9.74 -11.46
C GLN A 209 12.03 -8.54 -12.18
N LYS A 210 11.34 -8.77 -13.31
CA LYS A 210 10.66 -7.69 -14.04
C LYS A 210 9.52 -7.05 -13.24
N ILE A 211 8.77 -7.85 -12.47
CA ILE A 211 7.74 -7.34 -11.55
C ILE A 211 8.39 -6.47 -10.48
N GLU A 212 9.48 -6.94 -9.87
CA GLU A 212 10.21 -6.19 -8.84
C GLU A 212 10.73 -4.86 -9.38
N GLU A 213 11.40 -4.87 -10.53
CA GLU A 213 11.90 -3.68 -11.21
C GLU A 213 10.78 -2.66 -11.46
N LYS A 214 9.63 -3.10 -11.98
CA LYS A 214 8.51 -2.22 -12.33
C LYS A 214 7.72 -1.69 -11.14
N LEU A 215 7.91 -2.28 -9.96
CA LEU A 215 7.29 -1.84 -8.71
C LEU A 215 8.29 -1.14 -7.76
N GLN A 216 9.53 -0.92 -8.19
CA GLN A 216 10.51 -0.13 -7.46
C GLN A 216 10.20 1.37 -7.55
N TYR A 217 10.20 2.06 -6.41
CA TYR A 217 9.97 3.49 -6.29
C TYR A 217 10.69 4.11 -5.09
N ASP A 218 10.96 5.40 -5.21
CA ASP A 218 11.50 6.28 -4.17
C ASP A 218 10.82 7.64 -4.29
N GLU A 219 9.82 7.87 -3.45
CA GLU A 219 8.96 9.05 -3.51
C GLU A 219 9.70 10.33 -3.17
N TYR A 220 10.69 10.27 -2.28
CA TYR A 220 11.51 11.44 -1.93
C TYR A 220 12.45 11.82 -3.07
N ARG A 221 13.02 10.83 -3.77
CA ARG A 221 13.79 11.08 -5.00
C ARG A 221 12.89 11.70 -6.08
N TRP A 222 11.75 11.09 -6.35
CA TRP A 222 10.77 11.58 -7.32
C TRP A 222 10.29 13.01 -6.99
N GLN A 223 10.01 13.29 -5.72
CA GLN A 223 9.65 14.61 -5.22
C GLN A 223 10.70 15.66 -5.59
N LYS A 224 11.97 15.36 -5.35
CA LYS A 224 13.10 16.26 -5.63
C LYS A 224 13.31 16.48 -7.13
N GLU A 225 13.29 15.41 -7.92
CA GLU A 225 13.45 15.46 -9.38
C GLU A 225 12.34 16.28 -10.05
N LYS A 226 11.11 16.19 -9.55
CA LYS A 226 9.95 16.95 -10.05
C LYS A 226 9.81 18.34 -9.43
N GLY A 227 10.66 18.71 -8.47
CA GLY A 227 10.60 19.99 -7.78
C GLY A 227 9.32 20.20 -6.96
N ILE A 228 8.77 19.15 -6.36
CA ILE A 228 7.51 19.19 -5.61
C ILE A 228 7.77 19.63 -4.16
N ALA A 229 7.52 20.90 -3.88
CA ALA A 229 7.67 21.46 -2.54
C ALA A 229 6.40 21.23 -1.69
N ILE A 230 6.56 20.61 -0.52
CA ILE A 230 5.49 20.39 0.47
C ILE A 230 5.62 21.43 1.57
N ARG A 231 4.83 22.50 1.48
CA ARG A 231 4.84 23.65 2.41
C ARG A 231 3.98 23.47 3.66
N TYR A 232 3.56 22.24 3.93
CA TYR A 232 2.76 21.96 5.12
C TYR A 232 3.59 22.27 6.37
N LYS A 233 3.02 23.06 7.29
CA LYS A 233 3.74 23.56 8.49
C LYS A 233 4.11 22.44 9.45
N ASN A 234 3.29 21.38 9.47
CA ASN A 234 3.40 20.24 10.36
C ASN A 234 3.96 19.00 9.65
N ARG A 235 4.77 19.20 8.61
CA ARG A 235 5.24 18.13 7.72
C ARG A 235 6.09 17.04 8.38
N ALA A 236 6.62 17.25 9.59
CA ALA A 236 7.35 16.22 10.33
C ALA A 236 6.50 15.54 11.41
N GLU A 237 5.28 16.01 11.69
CA GLU A 237 4.44 15.44 12.74
C GLU A 237 4.13 13.97 12.46
N GLY A 238 4.32 13.12 13.47
CA GLY A 238 4.19 11.66 13.38
C GLY A 238 5.45 10.93 12.90
N LEU A 239 6.43 11.62 12.29
CA LEU A 239 7.62 10.99 11.72
C LEU A 239 8.44 10.19 12.75
N HIS A 240 8.42 10.58 14.02
CA HIS A 240 9.08 9.86 15.12
C HIS A 240 8.54 8.43 15.33
N MET A 241 7.32 8.12 14.88
CA MET A 241 6.78 6.76 14.90
C MET A 241 7.48 5.87 13.87
N ALA A 242 7.79 6.41 12.68
CA ALA A 242 8.55 5.71 11.66
C ALA A 242 10.05 5.70 11.98
N LEU A 243 10.60 6.82 12.46
CA LEU A 243 12.00 7.03 12.81
C LEU A 243 12.18 7.03 14.33
N TYR A 244 12.04 5.87 14.96
CA TYR A 244 11.97 5.76 16.42
C TYR A 244 13.34 5.70 17.10
N GLN A 245 14.42 5.47 16.35
CA GLN A 245 15.78 5.35 16.90
C GLN A 245 16.64 6.55 16.54
N CYS A 246 17.32 7.16 17.52
CA CYS A 246 18.15 8.33 17.27
C CYS A 246 19.43 7.99 16.52
N ARG A 247 19.65 8.58 15.33
CA ARG A 247 20.90 8.44 14.56
C ARG A 247 22.16 8.92 15.29
N ALA A 248 22.00 9.76 16.31
CA ALA A 248 23.13 10.39 16.98
C ALA A 248 23.55 9.74 18.29
N CYS A 249 22.60 9.29 19.12
CA CYS A 249 22.90 8.63 20.39
C CYS A 249 22.44 7.16 20.44
N LYS A 250 21.82 6.64 19.36
CA LYS A 250 21.27 5.28 19.22
C LYS A 250 20.12 4.91 20.15
N THR A 251 19.69 5.81 21.04
CA THR A 251 18.54 5.60 21.92
C THR A 251 17.26 5.42 21.10
N SER A 252 16.52 4.34 21.36
CA SER A 252 15.22 4.02 20.74
C SER A 252 14.05 4.62 21.54
N PHE A 253 12.93 4.88 20.86
CA PHE A 253 11.66 5.33 21.45
C PHE A 253 11.75 6.62 22.28
N ARG A 254 12.72 7.47 21.95
CA ARG A 254 12.93 8.81 22.53
C ARG A 254 12.99 9.89 21.45
N MET A 255 12.41 9.58 20.30
CA MET A 255 12.24 10.51 19.20
C MET A 255 10.87 11.17 19.33
N GLU A 256 10.80 12.46 19.07
CA GLU A 256 9.60 13.30 19.15
C GLU A 256 9.54 14.17 17.90
N SER A 257 8.34 14.51 17.42
CA SER A 257 8.18 15.39 16.27
C SER A 257 7.15 16.48 16.54
N CYS A 258 7.43 17.71 16.11
CA CYS A 258 6.52 18.84 16.22
C CYS A 258 6.75 19.80 15.04
N GLY A 259 5.69 20.21 14.33
CA GLY A 259 5.84 21.10 13.18
C GLY A 259 6.69 20.46 12.07
N CYS A 260 7.82 21.08 11.74
CA CYS A 260 8.81 20.56 10.81
C CYS A 260 10.04 19.92 11.49
N VAL A 261 10.05 19.78 12.83
CA VAL A 261 11.22 19.31 13.57
C VAL A 261 11.05 17.89 14.07
N LEU A 262 12.09 17.08 13.92
CA LEU A 262 12.30 15.79 14.56
C LEU A 262 13.40 15.93 15.62
N ARG A 263 13.12 15.58 16.87
CA ARG A 263 14.02 15.76 18.03
C ARG A 263 14.24 14.46 18.77
N CYS A 264 15.41 14.30 19.40
CA CYS A 264 15.64 13.26 20.40
C CYS A 264 15.59 13.84 21.82
N SER A 265 14.69 13.35 22.68
CA SER A 265 14.60 13.78 24.08
C SER A 265 15.65 13.14 25.01
N ALA A 266 16.53 12.28 24.49
CA ALA A 266 17.65 11.71 25.23
C ALA A 266 18.95 12.55 25.09
N CYS A 267 19.27 13.01 23.87
CA CYS A 267 20.50 13.77 23.61
C CYS A 267 20.25 15.22 23.14
N GLY A 268 19.00 15.64 22.99
CA GLY A 268 18.61 17.00 22.60
C GLY A 268 18.83 17.34 21.13
N LYS A 269 19.41 16.45 20.32
CA LYS A 269 19.66 16.71 18.90
C LYS A 269 18.35 16.83 18.10
N GLU A 270 18.35 17.78 17.18
CA GLU A 270 17.19 18.17 16.37
C GLU A 270 17.56 18.14 14.88
N TRP A 271 16.56 17.79 14.06
CA TRP A 271 16.62 17.79 12.61
C TRP A 271 15.39 18.50 12.08
N GLU A 272 15.58 19.47 11.20
CA GLU A 272 14.50 20.15 10.50
C GLU A 272 14.21 19.45 9.18
N MET A 273 12.96 19.06 8.95
CA MET A 273 12.51 18.54 7.67
C MET A 273 12.29 19.70 6.71
N ASP A 274 12.98 19.72 5.57
CA ASP A 274 12.75 20.72 4.53
C ASP A 274 11.46 20.45 3.72
N GLU A 275 11.17 21.30 2.72
CA GLU A 275 10.00 21.14 1.84
C GLU A 275 10.11 19.94 0.86
N TYR A 276 11.27 19.29 0.78
CA TYR A 276 11.59 18.16 -0.11
C TYR A 276 11.78 16.83 0.65
N GLY A 277 11.48 16.82 1.95
CA GLY A 277 11.55 15.64 2.80
C GLY A 277 12.96 15.20 3.20
N GLN A 278 13.94 16.11 3.15
CA GLN A 278 15.27 15.90 3.72
C GLN A 278 15.29 16.38 5.17
N LEU A 279 16.03 15.68 6.03
CA LEU A 279 16.23 16.05 7.44
C LEU A 279 17.59 16.75 7.60
N LEU A 280 17.57 18.02 7.97
CA LEU A 280 18.73 18.91 8.02
C LEU A 280 19.16 19.20 9.46
N ARG A 281 20.46 19.18 9.71
CA ARG A 281 21.08 19.62 10.98
C ARG A 281 22.45 20.23 10.72
N GLY A 282 22.55 21.55 10.70
CA GLY A 282 23.78 22.23 10.30
C GLY A 282 24.13 21.84 8.86
N GLU A 283 25.32 21.28 8.65
CA GLU A 283 25.76 20.75 7.34
C GLU A 283 25.31 19.29 7.09
N GLU A 284 24.76 18.61 8.10
CA GLU A 284 24.33 17.22 7.97
C GLU A 284 22.97 17.13 7.30
N THR A 285 22.87 16.29 6.27
CA THR A 285 21.62 15.94 5.59
C THR A 285 21.35 14.45 5.74
N GLN A 286 20.17 14.10 6.22
CA GLN A 286 19.69 12.72 6.35
C GLN A 286 18.46 12.50 5.46
N ARG A 287 18.36 11.32 4.85
CA ARG A 287 17.17 10.91 4.11
C ARG A 287 16.33 10.01 5.01
N ILE A 288 15.02 10.22 5.00
CA ILE A 288 14.07 9.44 5.80
C ILE A 288 14.19 7.93 5.51
N PRO A 289 14.22 7.46 4.23
CA PRO A 289 14.41 6.03 3.95
C PRO A 289 15.73 5.47 4.50
N ASP A 290 16.82 6.22 4.37
CA ASP A 290 18.15 5.76 4.81
C ASP A 290 18.22 5.66 6.34
N TRP A 291 17.55 6.56 7.06
CA TRP A 291 17.39 6.45 8.51
C TRP A 291 16.57 5.21 8.88
N TYR A 292 15.45 5.00 8.20
CA TYR A 292 14.57 3.86 8.44
C TYR A 292 15.23 2.50 8.17
N GLU A 293 16.03 2.38 7.11
CA GLU A 293 16.74 1.12 6.84
C GLU A 293 17.91 0.90 7.81
N TRP A 294 18.51 1.97 8.34
CA TRP A 294 19.53 1.84 9.40
C TRP A 294 18.98 1.30 10.71
N GLN A 295 17.83 1.79 11.19
CA GLN A 295 17.21 1.25 12.41
C GLN A 295 16.78 -0.22 12.20
N ARG A 296 16.36 -0.59 10.99
CA ARG A 296 16.03 -1.99 10.67
C ARG A 296 17.25 -2.89 10.75
N ARG A 297 18.38 -2.47 10.20
CA ARG A 297 19.64 -3.21 10.32
C ARG A 297 20.09 -3.37 11.76
N ASN A 298 19.94 -2.34 12.60
CA ASN A 298 20.26 -2.45 14.03
C ASN A 298 19.42 -3.55 14.70
N VAL A 299 18.11 -3.60 14.43
CA VAL A 299 17.23 -4.66 14.94
C VAL A 299 17.60 -6.04 14.39
N GLU A 300 17.95 -6.14 13.10
CA GLU A 300 18.43 -7.40 12.51
C GLU A 300 19.70 -7.89 13.20
N GLU A 301 20.65 -7.01 13.50
CA GLU A 301 21.86 -7.33 14.25
C GLU A 301 21.56 -7.74 15.70
N GLU A 302 20.65 -7.05 16.39
CA GLU A 302 20.19 -7.41 17.75
C GLU A 302 19.55 -8.80 17.77
N ILE A 303 18.76 -9.15 16.75
CA ILE A 303 18.17 -10.48 16.59
C ILE A 303 19.27 -11.53 16.40
N LEU A 304 20.25 -11.27 15.52
CA LEU A 304 21.35 -12.20 15.26
C LEU A 304 22.24 -12.43 16.49
N ARG A 305 22.38 -11.43 17.37
CA ARG A 305 23.09 -11.55 18.64
C ARG A 305 22.26 -12.18 19.77
N GLY A 306 20.96 -12.36 19.58
CA GLY A 306 20.05 -12.83 20.63
C GLY A 306 19.72 -11.78 21.70
N GLU A 307 19.96 -10.50 21.41
CA GLU A 307 19.71 -9.36 22.30
C GLU A 307 18.31 -8.78 22.14
N TYR A 308 17.67 -8.99 20.98
CA TYR A 308 16.33 -8.48 20.71
C TYR A 308 15.27 -9.24 21.53
N ARG A 309 14.52 -8.50 22.36
CA ARG A 309 13.40 -9.03 23.16
C ARG A 309 12.22 -8.07 23.11
N CYS A 310 11.02 -8.62 22.91
CA CYS A 310 9.76 -7.87 22.92
C CYS A 310 8.73 -8.65 23.74
N ASP A 311 8.41 -8.15 24.93
CA ASP A 311 7.38 -8.70 25.81
C ASP A 311 6.20 -7.75 25.87
N LEU A 312 5.06 -8.16 25.30
CA LEU A 312 3.84 -7.36 25.22
C LEU A 312 2.66 -8.13 25.78
N SER A 313 1.88 -7.49 26.65
CA SER A 313 0.58 -8.02 27.04
C SER A 313 -0.41 -7.76 25.91
N VAL A 314 -0.90 -8.84 25.28
CA VAL A 314 -1.86 -8.74 24.17
C VAL A 314 -3.23 -9.28 24.56
N ARG A 315 -4.28 -8.64 24.06
CA ARG A 315 -5.64 -9.18 24.10
C ARG A 315 -5.98 -9.73 22.72
N LEU A 316 -6.24 -11.03 22.64
CA LEU A 316 -6.61 -11.69 21.39
C LEU A 316 -8.09 -11.45 21.09
N TRP A 317 -8.37 -10.99 19.87
CA TRP A 317 -9.72 -10.84 19.33
C TRP A 317 -9.81 -11.59 18.01
N GLU A 318 -10.92 -12.28 17.78
CA GLU A 318 -11.18 -12.96 16.51
C GLU A 318 -11.96 -12.04 15.55
N ALA A 319 -11.47 -11.89 14.33
CA ALA A 319 -12.15 -11.14 13.29
C ALA A 319 -13.35 -11.95 12.76
N VAL A 320 -14.50 -11.82 13.42
CA VAL A 320 -15.78 -12.40 13.00
C VAL A 320 -16.46 -11.52 11.95
N THR A 321 -17.37 -12.09 11.15
CA THR A 321 -18.19 -11.31 10.21
C THR A 321 -19.03 -10.29 10.97
N PHE A 322 -18.62 -9.02 10.93
CA PHE A 322 -19.34 -7.91 11.57
C PHE A 322 -20.32 -7.26 10.58
N PRO A 323 -21.57 -7.00 11.00
CA PRO A 323 -22.48 -6.18 10.22
C PRO A 323 -22.05 -4.70 10.17
N HIS A 324 -21.41 -4.17 11.22
CA HIS A 324 -21.00 -2.76 11.31
C HIS A 324 -19.73 -2.61 12.14
N PHE A 325 -18.65 -2.11 11.52
CA PHE A 325 -17.45 -1.67 12.21
C PHE A 325 -17.32 -0.16 12.00
N LEU A 326 -17.81 0.62 12.97
CA LEU A 326 -17.30 1.97 13.14
C LEU A 326 -15.98 1.79 13.88
N ALA A 327 -14.87 2.10 13.20
CA ALA A 327 -13.56 2.16 13.83
C ALA A 327 -13.66 3.09 15.05
N ALA A 328 -13.52 2.51 16.24
CA ALA A 328 -13.32 3.29 17.45
C ALA A 328 -11.90 3.86 17.35
N ARG A 329 -11.80 5.08 16.81
CA ARG A 329 -10.74 6.02 17.13
C ARG A 329 -10.89 6.34 18.62
N GLU A 330 -10.03 5.78 19.47
CA GLU A 330 -9.85 6.26 20.84
C GLU A 330 -8.38 6.14 21.26
N MET A 331 -7.81 7.34 21.48
CA MET A 331 -6.59 7.75 22.21
C MET A 331 -5.22 7.42 21.62
#